data_AF-A0A1H3H532-F1
#
_entry.id   AF-A0A1H3H532-F1
#
_cell.length_a   1.000
_cell.length_b   1.000
_cell.length_c   1.000
_cell.angle_alpha   90.00
_cell.angle_beta   90.00
_cell.angle_gamma   90.00
#
_symmetry.space_group_name_H-M   'P 1'
#
loop_
_entity.id
_entity.type
_entity.pdbx_description
1 polymer ?
#
loop_
_entity_poly.entity_id
_entity_poly.type
_entity_poly.pdbx_seq_one_letter_code
_entity_poly.pdbx_strand_id
1 'polypeptide(L)'
;MSDPAGSRDGPSGLSRRSVLYAAAATGAAAASGSGVAALLTDTEQVKTRLSAGTLDLDVAVLRPPSWTDGTYTGKLVLHEEQTATFELSVDTNPAFVWLMSPCPTCDDVESKIEVELELTRPGSGTTTLFTGTLDAFREAYGRGGLLSTQALAGSTETWTVTFTWLLLEPLAGDRPGRGRGTGRKAAAPDIGFEFEFRAIQERHLGDPEQFDLGLPACPDCEPECGTSISFVAFCGDGSFEETGLSFETIECGGNYPTLTVTEIPSGVDTVVLKYASYMDVFRYDGEETPFRVTTGGGDSDLGLIATHERESGNEHTADGQPSRYPNDPCSGDNWVKYEFDDDGTVVVEPVEEEDDE
;
A
#
# COMPACT_ATOMS: atom_id res chain seq x y z
N MET A 1 20.21 66.41 48.17
CA MET A 1 19.00 66.88 47.46
C MET A 1 19.42 67.24 46.05
N SER A 2 19.10 66.32 45.13
CA SER A 2 18.83 66.44 43.68
C SER A 2 19.80 67.10 42.69
N ASP A 3 20.27 66.21 41.78
CA ASP A 3 20.60 66.34 40.34
C ASP A 3 21.84 67.13 39.86
N PRO A 4 22.58 66.62 38.83
CA PRO A 4 22.04 66.35 37.49
C PRO A 4 22.57 65.13 36.68
N ALA A 5 21.98 65.01 35.48
CA ALA A 5 22.09 64.00 34.44
C ALA A 5 23.47 63.68 33.84
N GLY A 6 23.60 62.43 33.35
CA GLY A 6 24.26 62.13 32.06
C GLY A 6 25.24 60.96 32.03
N SER A 7 24.89 59.85 31.35
CA SER A 7 25.76 59.20 30.34
C SER A 7 24.98 58.21 29.47
N ARG A 8 25.33 58.18 28.17
CA ARG A 8 24.99 57.13 27.19
C ARG A 8 26.14 56.12 27.22
N ASP A 9 25.83 54.82 27.08
CA ASP A 9 26.70 53.81 26.42
C ASP A 9 25.89 52.54 26.10
N GLY A 10 26.13 51.96 24.91
CA GLY A 10 25.63 50.65 24.49
C GLY A 10 26.59 49.49 24.86
N PRO A 11 26.69 48.44 24.04
CA PRO A 11 26.02 47.13 24.18
C PRO A 11 26.96 46.01 24.70
N SER A 12 26.39 44.94 25.27
CA SER A 12 27.00 43.59 25.44
C SER A 12 25.96 42.70 26.15
N GLY A 13 25.56 41.50 25.70
CA GLY A 13 26.37 40.44 25.11
C GLY A 13 26.74 39.44 26.22
N LEU A 14 25.81 38.57 26.63
CA LEU A 14 26.06 37.43 27.53
C LEU A 14 25.17 36.26 27.05
N SER A 15 25.68 35.34 26.23
CA SER A 15 26.54 34.19 26.53
C SER A 15 25.69 32.90 26.56
N ARG A 16 25.68 32.23 25.41
CA ARG A 16 25.14 30.87 25.20
C ARG A 16 25.99 29.87 25.99
N ARG A 17 25.66 29.58 27.24
CA ARG A 17 26.19 28.39 27.96
C ARG A 17 25.36 28.10 29.21
N SER A 18 25.12 26.81 29.43
CA SER A 18 24.34 26.16 30.49
C SER A 18 22.83 26.24 30.23
N VAL A 19 22.09 25.14 30.07
CA VAL A 19 22.13 23.88 30.81
C VAL A 19 21.67 22.72 29.91
N LEU A 20 22.53 21.70 29.75
CA LEU A 20 22.15 20.33 29.40
C LEU A 20 22.39 19.49 30.66
N TYR A 21 21.45 18.61 31.04
CA TYR A 21 21.69 17.26 31.57
C TYR A 21 20.35 16.68 32.08
N ALA A 22 19.87 15.61 31.43
CA ALA A 22 19.43 14.36 32.06
C ALA A 22 18.68 13.49 31.03
N ALA A 23 19.23 12.30 30.75
CA ALA A 23 18.55 11.23 30.05
C ALA A 23 17.77 10.36 31.06
N ALA A 24 16.61 9.84 30.64
CA ALA A 24 16.07 8.59 31.18
C ALA A 24 15.11 7.97 30.15
N ALA A 25 15.50 6.80 29.65
CA ALA A 25 14.65 5.90 28.90
C ALA A 25 13.55 5.34 29.81
N THR A 26 12.30 5.27 29.33
CA THR A 26 11.33 4.20 29.66
C THR A 26 10.01 4.39 28.91
N GLY A 27 9.49 3.29 28.37
CA GLY A 27 8.07 2.95 28.48
C GLY A 27 7.20 3.20 27.27
N ALA A 28 6.81 2.09 26.63
CA ALA A 28 5.71 1.99 25.70
C ALA A 28 4.41 2.61 26.24
N ALA A 29 3.65 3.29 25.37
CA ALA A 29 2.23 3.51 25.55
C ALA A 29 1.53 3.36 24.19
N ALA A 30 0.58 2.43 24.15
CA ALA A 30 -0.24 2.08 23.01
C ALA A 30 -1.26 3.18 22.67
N ALA A 31 -1.52 3.28 21.37
CA ALA A 31 -2.77 3.66 20.69
C ALA A 31 -3.61 4.81 21.26
N SER A 32 -3.68 5.91 20.51
CA SER A 32 -4.92 6.35 19.83
C SER A 32 -4.73 7.70 19.15
N GLY A 33 -5.26 7.78 17.92
CA GLY A 33 -5.74 8.95 17.17
C GLY A 33 -5.26 10.37 17.50
N SER A 34 -4.99 11.11 16.42
CA SER A 34 -4.58 12.52 16.31
C SER A 34 -3.07 12.75 16.40
N GLY A 35 -2.39 12.51 15.27
CA GLY A 35 -1.01 12.96 15.07
C GLY A 35 -0.97 14.48 15.02
N VAL A 36 -0.62 15.09 16.15
CA VAL A 36 -0.19 16.48 16.25
C VAL A 36 1.31 16.49 16.52
N ALA A 37 2.01 17.41 15.84
CA ALA A 37 3.34 17.98 16.10
C ALA A 37 4.53 17.37 15.32
N ALA A 38 5.38 18.15 14.65
CA ALA A 38 5.44 19.61 14.51
C ALA A 38 6.21 20.03 13.24
N LEU A 39 5.50 20.69 12.34
CA LEU A 39 6.07 21.70 11.44
C LEU A 39 6.37 22.93 12.32
N LEU A 40 7.63 23.35 12.42
CA LEU A 40 7.98 24.62 13.05
C LEU A 40 7.96 25.73 12.00
N THR A 41 6.77 26.15 11.61
CA THR A 41 6.56 27.51 11.10
C THR A 41 6.16 28.38 12.28
N ASP A 42 6.85 29.51 12.44
CA ASP A 42 6.76 30.44 13.56
C ASP A 42 5.31 30.90 13.84
N THR A 43 4.67 30.31 14.85
CA THR A 43 3.84 31.01 15.86
C THR A 43 3.50 30.05 17.01
N GLU A 44 3.84 30.47 18.23
CA GLU A 44 3.92 29.66 19.45
C GLU A 44 2.75 28.67 19.71
N GLN A 45 3.09 27.40 19.96
CA GLN A 45 2.49 26.61 21.04
C GLN A 45 3.40 25.43 21.46
N VAL A 46 3.91 25.53 22.68
CA VAL A 46 4.77 24.53 23.32
C VAL A 46 3.98 23.28 23.68
N LYS A 47 4.36 22.13 23.10
CA LYS A 47 4.22 20.81 23.72
C LYS A 47 5.55 20.05 23.55
N THR A 48 6.19 19.82 24.69
CA THR A 48 7.54 19.31 24.87
C THR A 48 7.71 17.83 24.51
N ARG A 49 8.44 17.54 23.43
CA ARG A 49 9.41 16.43 23.30
C ARG A 49 10.55 16.89 22.38
N LEU A 50 11.64 17.37 22.97
CA LEU A 50 12.88 17.71 22.26
C LEU A 50 13.70 16.43 22.08
N SER A 51 13.79 15.89 20.87
CA SER A 51 14.90 15.00 20.50
C SER A 51 16.12 15.88 20.25
N ALA A 52 17.20 15.66 20.99
CA ALA A 52 18.45 16.37 20.75
C ALA A 52 19.03 15.95 19.39
N GLY A 53 19.35 16.91 18.50
CA GLY A 53 20.08 16.67 17.25
C GLY A 53 19.32 16.90 15.95
N THR A 54 18.00 17.13 16.00
CA THR A 54 17.21 17.50 14.81
C THR A 54 17.49 18.96 14.42
N LEU A 55 17.88 19.18 13.16
CA LEU A 55 18.13 20.52 12.61
C LEU A 55 16.89 21.04 11.89
N ASP A 56 16.77 22.37 11.78
CA ASP A 56 15.84 23.02 10.86
C ASP A 56 16.24 22.67 9.42
N LEU A 57 15.41 21.89 8.75
CA LEU A 57 15.57 21.52 7.35
C LEU A 57 14.50 22.26 6.57
N ASP A 58 14.93 23.14 5.67
CA ASP A 58 14.02 23.81 4.77
C ASP A 58 13.69 22.87 3.60
N VAL A 59 12.40 22.57 3.45
CA VAL A 59 11.87 21.75 2.37
C VAL A 59 10.96 22.62 1.51
N ALA A 60 11.41 22.96 0.31
CA ALA A 60 10.60 23.68 -0.67
C ALA A 60 10.04 22.70 -1.71
N VAL A 61 8.72 22.58 -1.76
CA VAL A 61 8.03 21.84 -2.81
C VAL A 61 7.99 22.69 -4.08
N LEU A 62 8.75 22.31 -5.11
CA LEU A 62 8.78 23.04 -6.36
C LEU A 62 7.60 22.67 -7.26
N ARG A 63 7.31 21.37 -7.36
CA ARG A 63 6.26 20.78 -8.19
C ARG A 63 5.86 19.42 -7.63
N PRO A 64 4.64 18.94 -7.94
CA PRO A 64 3.52 19.69 -8.51
C PRO A 64 2.84 20.57 -7.44
N PRO A 65 2.04 21.58 -7.82
CA PRO A 65 1.31 22.42 -6.85
C PRO A 65 0.25 21.64 -6.07
N SER A 66 -0.12 20.44 -6.54
CA SER A 66 -0.98 19.50 -5.82
C SER A 66 -0.25 18.77 -4.70
N TRP A 67 1.01 19.09 -4.43
CA TRP A 67 1.75 18.61 -3.27
C TRP A 67 1.76 19.71 -2.22
N THR A 68 1.02 19.50 -1.13
CA THR A 68 0.81 20.47 -0.05
C THR A 68 0.93 19.77 1.28
N ASP A 69 1.60 20.41 2.25
CA ASP A 69 1.75 19.88 3.61
C ASP A 69 2.32 18.45 3.65
N GLY A 70 3.34 18.18 2.83
CA GLY A 70 4.01 16.87 2.77
C GLY A 70 3.24 15.79 2.01
N THR A 71 2.01 16.07 1.55
CA THR A 71 1.14 15.08 0.89
C THR A 71 0.79 15.51 -0.53
N TYR A 72 0.78 14.54 -1.46
CA TYR A 72 0.23 14.71 -2.79
C TYR A 72 -1.30 14.49 -2.77
N THR A 73 -2.04 15.48 -3.24
CA THR A 73 -3.51 15.46 -3.32
C THR A 73 -4.02 15.43 -4.77
N GLY A 74 -3.14 15.19 -5.74
CA GLY A 74 -3.51 15.09 -7.14
C GLY A 74 -4.08 13.71 -7.48
N LYS A 75 -4.53 13.54 -8.71
CA LYS A 75 -5.03 12.24 -9.19
C LYS A 75 -3.92 11.51 -9.92
N LEU A 76 -3.83 10.20 -9.69
CA LEU A 76 -3.04 9.32 -10.54
C LEU A 76 -3.66 9.25 -11.93
N VAL A 77 -2.80 9.29 -12.95
CA VAL A 77 -3.21 9.24 -14.36
C VAL A 77 -2.57 8.02 -14.99
N LEU A 78 -3.39 7.20 -15.63
CA LEU A 78 -2.96 5.95 -16.25
C LEU A 78 -2.00 6.22 -17.42
N HIS A 79 -0.86 5.52 -17.42
CA HIS A 79 0.20 5.62 -18.43
C HIS A 79 0.77 7.03 -18.66
N GLU A 80 0.56 7.94 -17.70
CA GLU A 80 1.16 9.27 -17.73
C GLU A 80 2.12 9.39 -16.56
N GLU A 81 3.39 9.58 -16.89
CA GLU A 81 4.44 9.83 -15.91
C GLU A 81 4.19 11.19 -15.24
N GLN A 82 4.32 11.20 -13.92
CA GLN A 82 4.19 12.39 -13.10
C GLN A 82 5.40 12.52 -12.19
N THR A 83 5.79 13.75 -11.87
CA THR A 83 7.00 14.02 -11.11
C THR A 83 6.76 15.08 -10.04
N ALA A 84 7.26 14.79 -8.84
CA ALA A 84 7.43 15.74 -7.75
C ALA A 84 8.90 16.12 -7.57
N THR A 85 9.14 17.37 -7.21
CA THR A 85 10.49 17.90 -7.00
C THR A 85 10.53 18.72 -5.73
N PHE A 86 11.48 18.38 -4.87
CA PHE A 86 11.71 19.01 -3.57
C PHE A 86 13.11 19.60 -3.53
N GLU A 87 13.25 20.83 -3.06
CA GLU A 87 14.53 21.43 -2.70
C GLU A 87 14.76 21.32 -1.21
N LEU A 88 15.94 20.82 -0.83
CA LEU A 88 16.37 20.64 0.54
C LEU A 88 17.55 21.57 0.83
N SER A 89 17.44 22.39 1.86
CA SER A 89 18.53 23.23 2.35
C SER A 89 18.58 23.25 3.88
N VAL A 90 19.77 23.48 4.42
CA VAL A 90 19.99 23.65 5.86
C VAL A 90 20.73 24.94 6.13
N ASP A 91 20.27 25.67 7.14
CA ASP A 91 20.65 27.06 7.34
C ASP A 91 22.12 27.29 7.73
N THR A 92 22.75 26.36 8.46
CA THR A 92 24.10 26.64 8.99
C THR A 92 24.96 25.43 9.26
N ASN A 93 24.40 24.34 9.78
CA ASN A 93 25.19 23.17 10.16
C ASN A 93 24.97 22.06 9.15
N PRO A 94 26.04 21.41 8.66
CA PRO A 94 25.88 20.25 7.79
C PRO A 94 25.04 19.17 8.47
N ALA A 95 24.20 18.51 7.68
CA ALA A 95 23.29 17.48 8.17
C ALA A 95 23.14 16.33 7.18
N PHE A 96 23.01 15.13 7.73
CA PHE A 96 22.52 13.97 6.99
C PHE A 96 21.00 14.04 6.92
N VAL A 97 20.43 13.59 5.79
CA VAL A 97 18.99 13.70 5.54
C VAL A 97 18.41 12.32 5.22
N TRP A 98 17.32 11.98 5.88
CA TRP A 98 16.49 10.80 5.62
C TRP A 98 15.16 11.23 5.02
N LEU A 99 14.65 10.43 4.10
CA LEU A 99 13.29 10.50 3.59
C LEU A 99 12.48 9.37 4.22
N MET A 100 11.34 9.71 4.82
CA MET A 100 10.32 8.73 5.19
C MET A 100 9.12 8.82 4.26
N SER A 101 8.61 7.66 3.88
CA SER A 101 7.28 7.47 3.31
C SER A 101 6.37 6.74 4.32
N PRO A 102 5.04 6.69 4.11
CA PRO A 102 4.18 5.74 4.77
C PRO A 102 4.67 4.31 4.58
N CYS A 103 4.36 3.45 5.55
CA CYS A 103 4.48 2.02 5.33
C CYS A 103 3.59 1.56 4.15
N PRO A 104 3.93 0.44 3.50
CA PRO A 104 3.09 -0.12 2.45
C PRO A 104 1.66 -0.35 2.96
N THR A 105 0.65 -0.12 2.12
CA THR A 105 -0.74 -0.45 2.49
C THR A 105 -1.06 -1.93 2.31
N CYS A 106 -0.16 -2.67 1.65
CA CYS A 106 -0.34 -4.07 1.26
C CYS A 106 -1.53 -4.31 0.31
N ASP A 107 -2.02 -3.24 -0.33
CA ASP A 107 -2.98 -3.34 -1.41
C ASP A 107 -2.24 -3.63 -2.72
N ASP A 108 -2.81 -4.51 -3.55
CA ASP A 108 -2.32 -4.84 -4.91
C ASP A 108 -2.04 -3.61 -5.77
N VAL A 109 -2.70 -2.51 -5.45
CA VAL A 109 -2.61 -1.27 -6.19
C VAL A 109 -1.23 -0.61 -6.16
N GLU A 110 -0.45 -0.81 -5.10
CA GLU A 110 0.90 -0.24 -4.99
C GLU A 110 1.87 -0.93 -5.96
N SER A 111 1.68 -2.22 -6.22
CA SER A 111 2.46 -2.99 -7.20
C SER A 111 2.23 -2.52 -8.65
N LYS A 112 1.12 -1.82 -8.91
CA LYS A 112 0.73 -1.28 -10.23
C LYS A 112 1.32 0.10 -10.52
N ILE A 113 2.08 0.67 -9.58
CA ILE A 113 2.68 2.00 -9.70
C ILE A 113 4.19 1.82 -9.70
N GLU A 114 4.83 2.09 -10.84
CA GLU A 114 6.28 2.23 -10.91
C GLU A 114 6.70 3.57 -10.34
N VAL A 115 7.78 3.58 -9.58
CA VAL A 115 8.35 4.78 -8.95
C VAL A 115 9.86 4.82 -9.09
N GLU A 116 10.37 6.04 -9.18
CA GLU A 116 11.79 6.33 -9.19
C GLU A 116 12.09 7.49 -8.23
N LEU A 117 13.12 7.33 -7.40
CA LEU A 117 13.64 8.39 -6.53
C LEU A 117 15.06 8.74 -6.97
N GLU A 118 15.28 10.02 -7.26
CA GLU A 118 16.59 10.56 -7.59
C GLU A 118 16.99 11.67 -6.62
N LEU A 119 18.31 11.77 -6.39
CA LEU A 119 18.93 12.86 -5.67
C LEU A 119 19.94 13.57 -6.56
N THR A 120 19.71 14.85 -6.82
CA THR A 120 20.66 15.74 -7.50
C THR A 120 21.38 16.61 -6.47
N ARG A 121 22.71 16.51 -6.45
CA ARG A 121 23.55 17.33 -5.57
C ARG A 121 24.51 18.19 -6.39
N PRO A 122 24.76 19.44 -5.98
CA PRO A 122 25.73 20.31 -6.64
C PRO A 122 27.11 19.65 -6.73
N GLY A 123 27.66 19.58 -7.93
CA GLY A 123 29.01 19.06 -8.17
C GLY A 123 29.13 17.53 -8.31
N SER A 124 28.19 16.73 -7.78
CA SER A 124 28.17 15.27 -8.01
C SER A 124 27.19 14.84 -9.12
N GLY A 125 26.24 15.70 -9.48
CA GLY A 125 25.18 15.38 -10.44
C GLY A 125 24.03 14.60 -9.80
N THR A 126 23.22 13.96 -10.64
CA THR A 126 22.05 13.17 -10.26
C THR A 126 22.43 11.72 -9.99
N THR A 127 21.86 11.15 -8.93
CA THR A 127 22.02 9.74 -8.56
C THR A 127 20.64 9.14 -8.31
N THR A 128 20.32 8.06 -8.99
CA THR A 128 19.11 7.26 -8.72
C THR A 128 19.30 6.50 -7.41
N LEU A 129 18.43 6.77 -6.44
CA LEU A 129 18.43 6.14 -5.13
C LEU A 129 17.52 4.91 -5.08
N PHE A 130 16.47 4.89 -5.90
CA PHE A 130 15.52 3.78 -5.96
C PHE A 130 14.83 3.74 -7.32
N THR A 131 14.58 2.53 -7.83
CA THR A 131 13.70 2.25 -8.97
C THR A 131 12.96 0.96 -8.65
N GLY A 132 11.65 0.94 -8.84
CA GLY A 132 10.82 -0.23 -8.57
C GLY A 132 9.34 0.13 -8.47
N THR A 133 8.58 -0.67 -7.75
CA THR A 133 7.15 -0.44 -7.47
C THR A 133 6.94 0.37 -6.19
N LEU A 134 5.75 0.95 -6.01
CA LEU A 134 5.44 1.80 -4.84
C LEU A 134 5.47 1.03 -3.51
N ASP A 135 5.05 -0.23 -3.51
CA ASP A 135 5.11 -1.12 -2.34
C ASP A 135 6.57 -1.33 -1.90
N ALA A 136 7.45 -1.70 -2.85
CA ALA A 136 8.87 -1.89 -2.59
C ALA A 136 9.55 -0.58 -2.13
N PHE A 137 9.13 0.55 -2.69
CA PHE A 137 9.60 1.87 -2.24
C PHE A 137 9.19 2.15 -0.79
N ARG A 138 7.94 1.89 -0.43
CA ARG A 138 7.44 2.09 0.94
C ARG A 138 8.03 1.09 1.93
N GLU A 139 8.37 -0.10 1.50
CA GLU A 139 9.13 -1.05 2.32
C GLU A 139 10.52 -0.49 2.65
N ALA A 140 11.22 0.04 1.63
CA ALA A 140 12.57 0.59 1.79
C ALA A 140 12.61 1.93 2.55
N TYR A 141 11.66 2.82 2.29
CA TYR A 141 11.64 4.19 2.83
C TYR A 141 10.63 4.39 3.98
N GLY A 142 9.77 3.43 4.29
CA GLY A 142 8.78 3.50 5.37
C GLY A 142 9.41 3.68 6.76
N ARG A 143 10.66 3.23 6.90
CA ARG A 143 11.48 3.35 8.12
C ARG A 143 12.54 4.45 8.04
N GLY A 144 12.52 5.24 6.98
CA GLY A 144 13.50 6.27 6.69
C GLY A 144 14.69 5.75 5.88
N GLY A 145 14.75 6.15 4.61
CA GLY A 145 15.89 5.90 3.75
C GLY A 145 16.87 7.07 3.79
N LEU A 146 18.15 6.79 4.04
CA LEU A 146 19.21 7.79 3.98
C LEU A 146 19.39 8.26 2.53
N LEU A 147 19.29 9.57 2.29
CA LEU A 147 19.43 10.13 0.94
C LEU A 147 20.89 10.15 0.47
N SER A 148 21.83 10.34 1.39
CA SER A 148 23.25 10.33 1.08
C SER A 148 24.12 10.09 2.31
N THR A 149 25.24 9.41 2.13
CA THR A 149 26.31 9.29 3.14
C THR A 149 27.18 10.55 3.25
N GLN A 150 26.96 11.55 2.41
CA GLN A 150 27.57 12.87 2.52
C GLN A 150 26.56 13.83 3.14
N ALA A 151 27.00 14.68 4.08
CA ALA A 151 26.12 15.67 4.67
C ALA A 151 25.83 16.82 3.68
N LEU A 152 24.59 17.30 3.68
CA LEU A 152 24.19 18.54 3.02
C LEU A 152 24.94 19.70 3.69
N ALA A 153 25.78 20.43 2.96
CA ALA A 153 26.85 21.25 3.53
C ALA A 153 26.42 22.57 4.21
N GLY A 154 25.13 22.83 4.43
CA GLY A 154 24.64 24.07 5.02
C GLY A 154 24.30 25.16 4.00
N SER A 155 24.44 26.42 4.41
CA SER A 155 23.94 27.64 3.72
C SER A 155 24.42 27.88 2.28
N THR A 156 25.24 27.00 1.73
CA THR A 156 25.83 27.13 0.39
C THR A 156 25.40 26.02 -0.55
N GLU A 157 24.61 25.07 -0.09
CA GLU A 157 24.20 23.90 -0.85
C GLU A 157 22.70 23.67 -0.75
N THR A 158 22.11 23.34 -1.89
CA THR A 158 20.73 22.89 -1.99
C THR A 158 20.75 21.57 -2.73
N TRP A 159 20.09 20.55 -2.19
CA TRP A 159 19.84 19.31 -2.90
C TRP A 159 18.48 19.35 -3.55
N THR A 160 18.35 18.65 -4.67
CA THR A 160 17.06 18.44 -5.33
C THR A 160 16.70 16.96 -5.27
N VAL A 161 15.58 16.64 -4.64
CA VAL A 161 14.99 15.30 -4.64
C VAL A 161 13.90 15.28 -5.71
N THR A 162 13.98 14.31 -6.62
CA THR A 162 12.98 14.08 -7.66
C THR A 162 12.32 12.74 -7.40
N PHE A 163 11.00 12.72 -7.31
CA PHE A 163 10.21 11.52 -7.17
C PHE A 163 9.26 11.42 -8.36
N THR A 164 9.42 10.37 -9.16
CA THR A 164 8.64 10.13 -10.37
C THR A 164 7.78 8.90 -10.17
N TRP A 165 6.55 8.92 -10.68
CA TRP A 165 5.67 7.77 -10.65
C TRP A 165 4.89 7.60 -11.96
N LEU A 166 4.56 6.35 -12.28
CA LEU A 166 3.79 5.94 -13.44
C LEU A 166 2.79 4.86 -13.04
N LEU A 167 1.50 5.14 -13.22
CA LEU A 167 0.46 4.13 -13.05
C LEU A 167 0.40 3.24 -14.31
N LEU A 168 0.68 1.95 -14.15
CA LEU A 168 0.71 0.98 -15.25
C LEU A 168 -0.66 0.40 -15.58
N GLU A 169 -1.54 0.27 -14.60
CA GLU A 169 -2.82 -0.42 -14.77
C GLU A 169 -3.98 0.39 -14.17
N PRO A 170 -5.20 0.27 -14.73
CA PRO A 170 -6.36 0.96 -14.19
C PRO A 170 -6.71 0.42 -12.79
N LEU A 171 -7.07 1.33 -11.88
CA LEU A 171 -7.48 0.97 -10.53
C LEU A 171 -8.86 0.31 -10.54
N ALA A 172 -9.08 -0.66 -9.65
CA ALA A 172 -10.39 -1.27 -9.44
C ALA A 172 -11.40 -0.16 -9.08
N GLY A 173 -12.51 -0.06 -9.84
CA GLY A 173 -13.51 1.01 -9.71
C GLY A 173 -13.45 2.13 -10.76
N ASP A 174 -12.35 2.26 -11.53
CA ASP A 174 -12.22 3.26 -12.61
C ASP A 174 -12.76 2.79 -13.97
N ARG A 175 -13.03 1.48 -14.14
CA ARG A 175 -13.69 0.98 -15.36
C ARG A 175 -15.10 1.61 -15.49
N PRO A 176 -15.46 2.22 -16.62
CA PRO A 176 -16.81 2.71 -16.85
C PRO A 176 -17.75 1.51 -16.91
N GLY A 177 -18.50 1.29 -15.83
CA GLY A 177 -19.50 0.23 -15.75
C GLY A 177 -20.49 0.35 -16.90
N ARG A 178 -20.39 -0.57 -17.88
CA ARG A 178 -21.40 -0.74 -18.93
C ARG A 178 -22.53 -1.64 -18.40
N GLY A 179 -22.96 -1.41 -17.16
CA GLY A 179 -23.92 -2.24 -16.45
C GLY A 179 -25.04 -1.38 -15.89
N ARG A 180 -26.26 -1.59 -16.38
CA ARG A 180 -27.49 -1.00 -15.83
C ARG A 180 -27.89 -1.78 -14.57
N GLY A 181 -27.10 -1.67 -13.51
CA GLY A 181 -27.32 -2.36 -12.24
C GLY A 181 -26.97 -1.46 -11.06
N THR A 182 -27.79 -1.49 -10.01
CA THR A 182 -27.70 -0.66 -8.79
C THR A 182 -26.55 -1.06 -7.85
N GLY A 183 -25.47 -1.64 -8.37
CA GLY A 183 -24.28 -2.00 -7.61
C GLY A 183 -23.52 -0.74 -7.20
N ARG A 184 -23.25 -0.60 -5.90
CA ARG A 184 -22.43 0.49 -5.34
C ARG A 184 -21.08 0.48 -6.05
N LYS A 185 -20.77 1.54 -6.81
CA LYS A 185 -19.46 1.71 -7.46
C LYS A 185 -18.39 1.61 -6.37
N ALA A 186 -17.53 0.59 -6.42
CA ALA A 186 -16.34 0.56 -5.58
C ALA A 186 -15.55 1.84 -5.87
N ALA A 187 -15.31 2.63 -4.83
CA ALA A 187 -14.46 3.81 -4.97
C ALA A 187 -13.04 3.30 -5.27
N ALA A 188 -12.34 3.95 -6.20
CA ALA A 188 -10.93 3.66 -6.40
C ALA A 188 -10.20 3.83 -5.06
N PRO A 189 -9.24 2.94 -4.73
CA PRO A 189 -8.43 3.07 -3.52
C PRO A 189 -7.74 4.45 -3.52
N ASP A 190 -7.73 5.10 -2.36
CA ASP A 190 -7.10 6.40 -2.17
C ASP A 190 -5.60 6.21 -1.97
N ILE A 191 -4.84 6.31 -3.05
CA ILE A 191 -3.38 6.16 -3.01
C ILE A 191 -2.75 7.54 -2.86
N GLY A 192 -2.39 7.89 -1.63
CA GLY A 192 -1.67 9.12 -1.31
C GLY A 192 -0.15 8.92 -1.39
N PHE A 193 0.58 9.93 -1.85
CA PHE A 193 2.02 10.04 -1.55
C PHE A 193 2.19 11.00 -0.37
N GLU A 194 2.89 10.60 0.67
CA GLU A 194 3.20 11.44 1.82
C GLU A 194 4.69 11.29 2.11
N PHE A 195 5.42 12.40 2.19
CA PHE A 195 6.85 12.40 2.48
C PHE A 195 7.17 13.30 3.67
N GLU A 196 7.98 12.77 4.58
CA GLU A 196 8.60 13.54 5.66
C GLU A 196 10.12 13.45 5.50
N PHE A 197 10.81 14.59 5.65
CA PHE A 197 12.27 14.65 5.62
C PHE A 197 12.80 14.94 7.03
N ARG A 198 13.80 14.18 7.48
CA ARG A 198 14.48 14.42 8.76
C ARG A 198 15.95 14.69 8.56
N ALA A 199 16.43 15.75 9.20
CA ALA A 199 17.83 16.12 9.19
C ALA A 199 18.47 15.98 10.57
N ILE A 200 19.64 15.34 10.61
CA ILE A 200 20.46 15.21 11.83
C ILE A 200 21.84 15.75 11.55
N GLN A 201 22.32 16.62 12.44
CA GLN A 201 23.58 17.31 12.26
C GLN A 201 24.75 16.33 12.22
N GLU A 202 25.65 16.54 11.26
CA GLU A 202 26.83 15.69 11.02
C GLU A 202 27.65 15.49 12.29
N ARG A 203 27.87 16.54 13.09
CA ARG A 203 28.65 16.48 14.34
C ARG A 203 28.10 15.53 15.40
N HIS A 204 26.83 15.11 15.29
CA HIS A 204 26.16 14.24 16.26
C HIS A 204 26.15 12.78 15.80
N LEU A 205 26.63 12.50 14.59
CA LEU A 205 26.64 11.18 13.98
C LEU A 205 28.05 10.82 13.53
N GLY A 206 28.53 9.66 13.96
CA GLY A 206 29.79 9.11 13.44
C GLY A 206 29.59 8.48 12.06
N ASP A 207 28.59 7.60 11.96
CA ASP A 207 28.21 6.91 10.73
C ASP A 207 26.68 7.05 10.53
N PRO A 208 26.21 7.73 9.48
CA PRO A 208 24.78 7.89 9.24
C PRO A 208 24.09 6.58 8.86
N GLU A 209 24.80 5.59 8.29
CA GLU A 209 24.18 4.32 7.89
C GLU A 209 23.80 3.46 9.09
N GLN A 210 24.43 3.68 10.24
CA GLN A 210 24.15 2.97 11.49
C GLN A 210 23.15 3.69 12.38
N PHE A 211 22.66 4.87 11.96
CA PHE A 211 21.75 5.64 12.79
C PHE A 211 20.32 5.10 12.70
N ASP A 212 19.76 4.72 13.85
CA ASP A 212 18.37 4.31 13.98
C ASP A 212 17.49 5.52 14.31
N LEU A 213 16.53 5.83 13.43
CA LEU A 213 15.52 6.88 13.63
C LEU A 213 14.52 6.53 14.75
N GLY A 214 14.52 5.30 15.27
CA GLY A 214 13.62 4.83 16.30
C GLY A 214 12.16 4.71 15.82
N LEU A 215 11.98 4.56 14.51
CA LEU A 215 10.67 4.36 13.90
C LEU A 215 10.21 2.91 14.11
N PRO A 216 8.91 2.68 14.37
CA PRO A 216 8.38 1.32 14.45
C PRO A 216 8.64 0.59 13.12
N ALA A 217 8.76 -0.74 13.18
CA ALA A 217 8.76 -1.54 11.97
C ALA A 217 7.45 -1.34 11.24
N CYS A 218 7.50 -1.31 9.90
CA CYS A 218 6.28 -1.43 9.12
C CYS A 218 5.65 -2.81 9.40
N PRO A 219 4.31 -2.89 9.41
CA PRO A 219 3.67 -4.19 9.41
C PRO A 219 4.18 -4.97 8.21
N ASP A 220 4.47 -6.25 8.41
CA ASP A 220 4.82 -7.11 7.30
C ASP A 220 3.61 -7.19 6.37
N CYS A 221 3.79 -6.91 5.08
CA CYS A 221 2.84 -7.29 4.05
C CYS A 221 2.95 -8.78 3.83
N GLU A 222 2.64 -9.57 4.87
CA GLU A 222 2.16 -10.91 4.61
C GLU A 222 0.84 -10.71 3.87
N PRO A 223 0.68 -11.21 2.64
CA PRO A 223 -0.63 -11.23 2.02
C PRO A 223 -1.57 -11.86 3.04
N GLU A 224 -2.71 -11.22 3.33
CA GLU A 224 -3.79 -11.89 4.05
C GLU A 224 -4.25 -13.02 3.14
N CYS A 225 -3.56 -14.15 3.24
CA CYS A 225 -3.84 -15.29 2.40
C CYS A 225 -5.25 -15.75 2.76
N GLY A 226 -6.14 -15.64 1.78
CA GLY A 226 -7.49 -16.16 1.92
C GLY A 226 -7.47 -17.64 2.31
N THR A 227 -8.64 -18.16 2.67
CA THR A 227 -8.74 -19.59 2.95
C THR A 227 -8.61 -20.38 1.66
N SER A 228 -7.94 -21.55 1.70
CA SER A 228 -7.86 -22.45 0.55
C SER A 228 -9.23 -22.74 -0.05
N ILE A 229 -9.30 -22.63 -1.37
CA ILE A 229 -10.46 -23.04 -2.15
C ILE A 229 -10.62 -24.56 -1.97
N SER A 230 -11.77 -25.02 -1.48
CA SER A 230 -12.05 -26.46 -1.41
C SER A 230 -12.66 -27.00 -2.70
N PHE A 231 -13.41 -26.19 -3.44
CA PHE A 231 -13.85 -26.55 -4.79
C PHE A 231 -14.11 -25.30 -5.64
N VAL A 232 -13.97 -25.47 -6.95
CA VAL A 232 -14.51 -24.57 -7.97
C VAL A 232 -15.66 -25.25 -8.70
N ALA A 233 -16.70 -24.48 -9.04
CA ALA A 233 -17.70 -24.91 -10.00
C ALA A 233 -17.84 -23.88 -11.13
N PHE A 234 -17.94 -24.37 -12.36
CA PHE A 234 -18.24 -23.57 -13.54
C PHE A 234 -19.69 -23.83 -13.93
N CYS A 235 -20.53 -22.80 -13.92
CA CYS A 235 -21.95 -22.92 -14.23
C CYS A 235 -22.28 -22.18 -15.53
N GLY A 236 -23.13 -22.79 -16.34
CA GLY A 236 -23.66 -22.21 -17.57
C GLY A 236 -25.17 -22.38 -17.69
N ASP A 237 -25.83 -21.47 -18.39
CA ASP A 237 -27.23 -21.65 -18.78
C ASP A 237 -27.38 -22.68 -19.93
N GLY A 238 -26.29 -22.98 -20.65
CA GLY A 238 -26.22 -23.97 -21.73
C GLY A 238 -25.17 -25.06 -21.49
N SER A 239 -25.21 -26.12 -22.30
CA SER A 239 -24.18 -27.16 -22.29
C SER A 239 -22.84 -26.59 -22.78
N PHE A 240 -21.75 -26.90 -22.09
CA PHE A 240 -20.38 -26.56 -22.49
C PHE A 240 -19.48 -27.80 -22.38
N GLU A 241 -18.38 -27.82 -23.14
CA GLU A 241 -17.43 -28.93 -23.13
C GLU A 241 -16.40 -28.75 -22.01
N GLU A 242 -16.36 -29.69 -21.07
CA GLU A 242 -15.41 -29.67 -19.93
C GLU A 242 -13.94 -29.68 -20.38
N THR A 243 -13.64 -30.28 -21.53
CA THR A 243 -12.28 -30.33 -22.10
C THR A 243 -11.72 -28.96 -22.49
N GLY A 244 -12.56 -27.91 -22.53
CA GLY A 244 -12.13 -26.53 -22.76
C GLY A 244 -11.80 -25.76 -21.48
N LEU A 245 -11.76 -26.41 -20.32
CA LEU A 245 -11.39 -25.80 -19.03
C LEU A 245 -9.93 -26.08 -18.69
N SER A 246 -9.18 -25.03 -18.40
CA SER A 246 -7.82 -25.12 -17.87
C SER A 246 -7.63 -24.08 -16.78
N PHE A 247 -7.25 -24.52 -15.59
CA PHE A 247 -7.10 -23.66 -14.42
C PHE A 247 -6.11 -24.27 -13.42
N GLU A 248 -5.59 -23.42 -12.53
CA GLU A 248 -4.71 -23.81 -11.43
C GLU A 248 -4.97 -22.93 -10.21
N THR A 249 -4.71 -23.44 -9.01
CA THR A 249 -4.70 -22.63 -7.79
C THR A 249 -3.31 -22.07 -7.52
N ILE A 250 -3.25 -20.88 -6.93
CA ILE A 250 -2.00 -20.22 -6.55
C ILE A 250 -1.80 -20.33 -5.04
N GLU A 251 -0.61 -20.78 -4.64
CA GLU A 251 -0.21 -20.87 -3.23
C GLU A 251 0.07 -19.47 -2.64
N CYS A 252 -0.46 -19.23 -1.46
CA CYS A 252 -0.23 -18.06 -0.63
C CYS A 252 -0.12 -18.51 0.83
N GLY A 253 1.05 -18.37 1.45
CA GLY A 253 1.23 -18.62 2.89
C GLY A 253 0.84 -20.04 3.33
N GLY A 254 0.98 -21.03 2.45
CA GLY A 254 0.55 -22.42 2.67
C GLY A 254 -0.94 -22.70 2.46
N ASN A 255 -1.69 -21.73 1.94
CA ASN A 255 -3.08 -21.86 1.49
C ASN A 255 -3.19 -21.68 -0.03
N TYR A 256 -4.33 -22.01 -0.60
CA TYR A 256 -4.61 -21.89 -2.04
C TYR A 256 -5.87 -21.05 -2.33
N PRO A 257 -5.86 -19.73 -2.05
CA PRO A 257 -7.05 -18.88 -2.08
C PRO A 257 -7.42 -18.34 -3.47
N THR A 258 -6.54 -18.48 -4.46
CA THR A 258 -6.70 -17.86 -5.77
C THR A 258 -6.74 -18.92 -6.86
N LEU A 259 -7.71 -18.80 -7.76
CA LEU A 259 -7.85 -19.60 -8.98
C LEU A 259 -7.37 -18.75 -10.17
N THR A 260 -6.43 -19.26 -10.96
CA THR A 260 -6.07 -18.72 -12.26
C THR A 260 -6.71 -19.58 -13.34
N VAL A 261 -7.55 -18.99 -14.19
CA VAL A 261 -8.21 -19.68 -15.30
C VAL A 261 -7.54 -19.26 -16.60
N THR A 262 -7.00 -20.22 -17.35
CA THR A 262 -6.25 -20.01 -18.60
C THR A 262 -7.08 -20.34 -19.84
N GLU A 263 -8.01 -21.29 -19.71
CA GLU A 263 -8.99 -21.62 -20.75
C GLU A 263 -10.36 -21.85 -20.11
N ILE A 264 -11.39 -21.33 -20.75
CA ILE A 264 -12.78 -21.47 -20.32
C ILE A 264 -13.69 -21.53 -21.55
N PRO A 265 -14.59 -22.52 -21.66
CA PRO A 265 -15.42 -22.68 -22.85
C PRO A 265 -16.52 -21.63 -22.90
N SER A 266 -16.91 -21.26 -24.11
CA SER A 266 -18.11 -20.46 -24.34
C SER A 266 -19.35 -21.19 -23.83
N GLY A 267 -20.10 -20.59 -22.93
CA GLY A 267 -21.28 -21.18 -22.30
C GLY A 267 -21.22 -21.26 -20.78
N VAL A 268 -20.04 -21.04 -20.17
CA VAL A 268 -19.96 -20.70 -18.74
C VAL A 268 -20.37 -19.25 -18.57
N ASP A 269 -21.18 -18.96 -17.55
CA ASP A 269 -21.66 -17.61 -17.20
C ASP A 269 -21.27 -17.23 -15.76
N THR A 270 -20.96 -18.22 -14.91
CA THR A 270 -20.52 -17.98 -13.54
C THR A 270 -19.45 -18.95 -13.08
N VAL A 271 -18.53 -18.44 -12.25
CA VAL A 271 -17.51 -19.22 -11.55
C VAL A 271 -17.82 -19.15 -10.06
N VAL A 272 -17.92 -20.30 -9.40
CA VAL A 272 -18.23 -20.42 -7.97
C VAL A 272 -17.02 -20.95 -7.25
N LEU A 273 -16.55 -20.24 -6.22
CA LEU A 273 -15.48 -20.68 -5.33
C LEU A 273 -16.05 -21.00 -3.96
N LYS A 274 -15.82 -22.22 -3.47
CA LYS A 274 -16.14 -22.58 -2.07
C LYS A 274 -14.88 -22.62 -1.24
N TYR A 275 -14.92 -22.01 -0.07
CA TYR A 275 -13.83 -21.97 0.90
C TYR A 275 -14.41 -21.85 2.31
N ALA A 276 -13.84 -22.53 3.30
CA ALA A 276 -14.40 -22.59 4.65
C ALA A 276 -15.93 -22.87 4.66
N SER A 277 -16.71 -21.95 5.23
CA SER A 277 -18.17 -21.94 5.26
C SER A 277 -18.81 -21.06 4.18
N TYR A 278 -18.03 -20.51 3.25
CA TYR A 278 -18.49 -19.52 2.27
C TYR A 278 -18.48 -20.09 0.84
N MET A 279 -19.34 -19.52 0.00
CA MET A 279 -19.32 -19.70 -1.45
C MET A 279 -19.46 -18.35 -2.13
N ASP A 280 -18.43 -17.96 -2.87
CA ASP A 280 -18.45 -16.75 -3.68
C ASP A 280 -18.86 -17.08 -5.11
N VAL A 281 -19.74 -16.26 -5.66
CA VAL A 281 -20.25 -16.40 -7.03
C VAL A 281 -19.75 -15.22 -7.85
N PHE A 282 -18.96 -15.51 -8.87
CA PHE A 282 -18.40 -14.53 -9.77
C PHE A 282 -19.10 -14.59 -11.13
N ARG A 283 -19.35 -13.43 -11.72
CA ARG A 283 -19.86 -13.34 -13.08
C ARG A 283 -18.73 -13.51 -14.08
N TYR A 284 -18.96 -14.31 -15.12
CA TYR A 284 -18.10 -14.38 -16.29
C TYR A 284 -18.92 -13.92 -17.51
N ASP A 285 -18.56 -12.76 -18.07
CA ASP A 285 -19.20 -12.15 -19.24
C ASP A 285 -18.29 -12.24 -20.49
N GLY A 286 -17.35 -13.20 -20.51
CA GLY A 286 -16.42 -13.42 -21.61
C GLY A 286 -15.10 -12.63 -21.47
N GLU A 287 -14.63 -12.47 -20.23
CA GLU A 287 -13.34 -11.86 -19.91
C GLU A 287 -12.18 -12.58 -20.63
N GLU A 288 -11.15 -11.83 -21.04
CA GLU A 288 -9.97 -12.41 -21.68
C GLU A 288 -9.22 -13.31 -20.69
N THR A 289 -8.80 -14.49 -21.14
CA THR A 289 -7.93 -15.37 -20.37
C THR A 289 -6.44 -15.06 -20.63
N PRO A 290 -5.55 -15.22 -19.64
CA PRO A 290 -5.84 -15.68 -18.30
C PRO A 290 -6.49 -14.61 -17.42
N PHE A 291 -7.36 -15.03 -16.51
CA PHE A 291 -7.90 -14.18 -15.44
C PHE A 291 -7.78 -14.88 -14.09
N ARG A 292 -7.86 -14.09 -13.02
CA ARG A 292 -7.73 -14.53 -11.63
C ARG A 292 -8.99 -14.27 -10.83
N VAL A 293 -9.27 -15.19 -9.92
CA VAL A 293 -10.39 -15.08 -8.98
C VAL A 293 -9.90 -15.50 -7.61
N THR A 294 -9.99 -14.60 -6.63
CA THR A 294 -9.57 -14.82 -5.25
C THR A 294 -10.78 -14.88 -4.33
N THR A 295 -10.74 -15.76 -3.33
CA THR A 295 -11.77 -15.82 -2.27
C THR A 295 -11.97 -14.45 -1.62
N GLY A 296 -13.22 -14.05 -1.39
CA GLY A 296 -13.60 -12.73 -0.87
C GLY A 296 -13.71 -11.64 -1.95
N GLY A 297 -13.19 -11.89 -3.16
CA GLY A 297 -13.40 -11.05 -4.35
C GLY A 297 -12.63 -9.73 -4.40
N GLY A 298 -11.75 -9.44 -3.44
CA GLY A 298 -10.95 -8.20 -3.40
C GLY A 298 -10.01 -8.05 -4.60
N ASP A 299 -9.32 -9.15 -4.95
CA ASP A 299 -8.28 -9.20 -5.99
C ASP A 299 -8.70 -10.07 -7.19
N SER A 300 -10.00 -10.11 -7.47
CA SER A 300 -10.57 -10.86 -8.59
C SER A 300 -10.73 -10.00 -9.83
N ASP A 301 -10.38 -10.55 -10.99
CA ASP A 301 -10.66 -9.94 -12.30
C ASP A 301 -12.16 -9.97 -12.63
N LEU A 302 -12.87 -10.96 -12.09
CA LEU A 302 -14.30 -11.15 -12.24
C LEU A 302 -15.10 -10.38 -11.17
N GLY A 303 -16.28 -9.90 -11.56
CA GLY A 303 -17.19 -9.24 -10.63
C GLY A 303 -17.85 -10.23 -9.67
N LEU A 304 -17.63 -10.05 -8.36
CA LEU A 304 -18.35 -10.77 -7.31
C LEU A 304 -19.85 -10.40 -7.35
N ILE A 305 -20.70 -11.39 -7.58
CA ILE A 305 -22.16 -11.26 -7.59
C ILE A 305 -22.69 -11.36 -6.15
N ALA A 306 -22.26 -12.38 -5.41
CA ALA A 306 -22.75 -12.70 -4.08
C ALA A 306 -21.76 -13.59 -3.32
N THR A 307 -21.79 -13.47 -2.00
CA THR A 307 -21.15 -14.40 -1.06
C THR A 307 -22.26 -15.08 -0.27
N HIS A 308 -22.29 -16.41 -0.28
CA HIS A 308 -23.21 -17.23 0.49
C HIS A 308 -22.49 -17.84 1.67
N GLU A 309 -22.93 -17.55 2.89
CA GLU A 309 -22.45 -18.21 4.11
C GLU A 309 -23.32 -19.42 4.45
N ARG A 310 -22.69 -20.54 4.82
CA ARG A 310 -23.36 -21.72 5.32
C ARG A 310 -23.82 -21.46 6.75
N GLU A 311 -25.07 -21.05 6.91
CA GLU A 311 -25.72 -21.09 8.21
C GLU A 311 -25.83 -22.54 8.70
N SER A 312 -25.55 -22.77 9.98
CA SER A 312 -25.62 -24.11 10.56
C SER A 312 -27.08 -24.57 10.62
N GLY A 313 -27.48 -25.45 9.71
CA GLY A 313 -28.83 -26.00 9.64
C GLY A 313 -29.51 -25.60 8.34
N ASN A 314 -30.40 -26.46 7.84
CA ASN A 314 -31.13 -26.22 6.60
C ASN A 314 -31.97 -24.94 6.70
N GLU A 315 -31.44 -23.79 6.28
CA GLU A 315 -32.24 -22.58 6.15
C GLU A 315 -31.74 -21.68 5.00
N HIS A 316 -32.74 -21.14 4.32
CA HIS A 316 -32.66 -20.36 3.10
C HIS A 316 -32.11 -18.96 3.37
N THR A 317 -31.28 -18.40 2.46
CA THR A 317 -31.12 -16.94 2.43
C THR A 317 -32.47 -16.31 2.04
N ALA A 318 -32.88 -15.28 2.79
CA ALA A 318 -34.21 -14.68 2.75
C ALA A 318 -34.61 -14.01 1.40
N ASP A 319 -33.76 -14.08 0.38
CA ASP A 319 -33.82 -13.21 -0.80
C ASP A 319 -34.29 -13.92 -2.08
N GLY A 320 -34.74 -15.17 -2.00
CA GLY A 320 -35.38 -15.86 -3.12
C GLY A 320 -34.47 -16.13 -4.33
N GLN A 321 -33.14 -16.08 -4.13
CA GLN A 321 -32.17 -16.59 -5.11
C GLN A 321 -32.09 -18.12 -5.01
N PRO A 322 -31.80 -18.83 -6.12
CA PRO A 322 -31.74 -20.29 -6.14
C PRO A 322 -30.78 -20.79 -5.06
N SER A 323 -31.22 -21.79 -4.30
CA SER A 323 -30.47 -22.33 -3.18
C SER A 323 -29.22 -23.04 -3.69
N ARG A 324 -28.07 -22.36 -3.63
CA ARG A 324 -26.77 -22.95 -3.97
C ARG A 324 -26.28 -23.78 -2.79
N TYR A 325 -25.90 -25.02 -3.06
CA TYR A 325 -25.36 -25.96 -2.06
C TYR A 325 -24.03 -26.54 -2.53
N PRO A 326 -23.19 -27.06 -1.63
CA PRO A 326 -21.95 -27.76 -2.02
C PRO A 326 -22.15 -28.94 -3.00
N ASN A 327 -23.34 -29.53 -3.00
CA ASN A 327 -23.72 -30.64 -3.88
C ASN A 327 -24.53 -30.20 -5.11
N ASP A 328 -24.92 -28.92 -5.15
CA ASP A 328 -25.66 -28.30 -6.24
C ASP A 328 -25.25 -26.82 -6.32
N PRO A 329 -24.01 -26.54 -6.78
CA PRO A 329 -23.40 -25.21 -6.68
C PRO A 329 -24.03 -24.21 -7.66
N CYS A 330 -24.78 -24.71 -8.64
CA CYS A 330 -25.33 -23.96 -9.75
C CYS A 330 -26.86 -24.08 -9.76
N SER A 331 -27.55 -23.05 -10.23
CA SER A 331 -29.02 -23.02 -10.21
C SER A 331 -29.69 -23.76 -11.37
N GLY A 332 -28.91 -24.38 -12.26
CA GLY A 332 -29.38 -25.09 -13.45
C GLY A 332 -28.57 -26.37 -13.68
N ASP A 333 -28.98 -27.16 -14.66
CA ASP A 333 -28.48 -28.54 -14.85
C ASP A 333 -27.08 -28.64 -15.51
N ASN A 334 -26.52 -27.53 -16.01
CA ASN A 334 -25.24 -27.53 -16.72
C ASN A 334 -24.13 -26.93 -15.85
N TRP A 335 -23.44 -27.80 -15.13
CA TRP A 335 -22.28 -27.41 -14.35
C TRP A 335 -21.25 -28.52 -14.26
N VAL A 336 -20.00 -28.11 -14.05
CA VAL A 336 -18.93 -29.02 -13.65
C VAL A 336 -18.30 -28.48 -12.37
N LYS A 337 -17.90 -29.39 -11.49
CA LYS A 337 -17.29 -29.08 -10.20
C LYS A 337 -15.98 -29.84 -10.08
N TYR A 338 -14.97 -29.15 -9.57
CA TYR A 338 -13.66 -29.72 -9.26
C TYR A 338 -13.34 -29.43 -7.80
N GLU A 339 -13.11 -30.49 -7.03
CA GLU A 339 -12.64 -30.38 -5.64
C GLU A 339 -11.11 -30.28 -5.61
N PHE A 340 -10.59 -29.62 -4.60
CA PHE A 340 -9.16 -29.46 -4.39
C PHE A 340 -8.72 -30.15 -3.11
N ASP A 341 -7.57 -30.81 -3.17
CA ASP A 341 -6.86 -31.31 -2.00
C ASP A 341 -6.17 -30.17 -1.24
N ASP A 342 -5.65 -30.47 -0.05
CA ASP A 342 -4.95 -29.50 0.81
C ASP A 342 -3.73 -28.84 0.12
N ASP A 343 -3.18 -29.45 -0.93
CA ASP A 343 -2.06 -28.94 -1.74
C ASP A 343 -2.50 -28.18 -3.01
N GLY A 344 -3.81 -27.90 -3.14
CA GLY A 344 -4.38 -27.16 -4.27
C GLY A 344 -4.50 -27.98 -5.57
N THR A 345 -4.18 -29.28 -5.54
CA THR A 345 -4.36 -30.14 -6.72
C THR A 345 -5.81 -30.60 -6.85
N VAL A 346 -6.27 -30.77 -8.10
CA VAL A 346 -7.63 -31.23 -8.38
C VAL A 346 -7.78 -32.70 -7.98
N VAL A 347 -8.77 -32.98 -7.13
CA VAL A 347 -9.18 -34.34 -6.78
C VAL A 347 -10.00 -34.91 -7.94
N VAL A 348 -9.41 -35.85 -8.67
CA VAL A 348 -10.14 -36.66 -9.64
C VAL A 348 -10.63 -37.90 -8.89
N GLU A 349 -11.88 -37.91 -8.44
CA GLU A 349 -12.46 -39.17 -7.93
C GLU A 349 -12.58 -40.15 -9.11
N PRO A 350 -12.00 -41.37 -9.02
CA PRO A 350 -12.25 -42.39 -10.00
C PRO A 350 -13.73 -42.77 -9.94
N VAL A 351 -14.43 -42.66 -11.06
CA VAL A 351 -15.75 -43.28 -11.22
C VAL A 351 -15.53 -44.78 -11.05
N GLU A 352 -15.96 -45.35 -9.92
CA GLU A 352 -16.11 -46.81 -9.84
C GLU A 352 -17.17 -47.18 -10.88
N GLU A 353 -16.76 -47.86 -11.95
CA GLU A 353 -17.69 -48.52 -12.86
C GLU A 353 -18.48 -49.52 -12.02
N GLU A 354 -19.76 -49.26 -11.79
CA GLU A 354 -20.68 -50.29 -11.32
C GLU A 354 -20.73 -51.35 -12.41
N ASP A 355 -20.01 -52.46 -12.20
CA ASP A 355 -20.17 -53.69 -12.97
C ASP A 355 -21.61 -54.20 -12.78
N ASP A 356 -22.47 -53.89 -13.75
CA ASP A 356 -23.79 -54.51 -13.88
C ASP A 356 -23.63 -56.01 -14.20
N GLU A 357 -23.98 -56.89 -13.25
CA GLU A 357 -24.23 -58.34 -13.47
C GLU A 357 -25.72 -58.67 -13.65
#